data_AF-A0A159ZUE6-F1
#
_entry.id   AF-A0A159ZUE6-F1
#
_cell.length_a   1.000
_cell.length_b   1.000
_cell.length_c   1.000
_cell.angle_alpha   90.00
_cell.angle_beta   90.00
_cell.angle_gamma   90.00
#
_symmetry.space_group_name_H-M   'P 1'
#
loop_
_entity.id
_entity.type
_entity.pdbx_description
1 polymer ?
#
loop_
_entity_poly.entity_id
_entity_poly.type
_entity_poly.pdbx_seq_one_letter_code
_entity_poly.pdbx_strand_id
1 'polypeptide(L)'
;MKAVILKYQEQELDSVLEMLKAEKPFREMLDSLVSFATSVSDSQGIPKGCLLIKMRESRMHLGEATRAQIDFIQEQALTAYRKWVERAKAKCEFSADMSSEFASIYIDAQLSNAASQISRGEDPQIVKKMLLVAFSVF
;
A
#
# COMPACT_ATOMS: atom_id res chain seq x y z
N MET A 1 -12.03 16.83 -7.15
CA MET A 1 -11.08 15.73 -6.87
C MET A 1 -11.75 14.36 -6.70
N LYS A 2 -13.01 14.26 -6.23
CA LYS A 2 -13.74 12.98 -6.16
C LYS A 2 -13.70 12.13 -7.44
N ALA A 3 -14.00 12.72 -8.60
CA ALA A 3 -13.96 11.98 -9.88
C ALA A 3 -12.56 11.45 -10.24
N VAL A 4 -11.49 12.13 -9.82
CA VAL A 4 -10.11 11.71 -10.07
C VAL A 4 -9.75 10.49 -9.24
N ILE A 5 -10.11 10.47 -7.95
CA ILE A 5 -9.83 9.34 -7.07
C ILE A 5 -10.69 8.12 -7.41
N LEU A 6 -11.93 8.32 -7.89
CA LEU A 6 -12.77 7.22 -8.40
C LEU A 6 -12.14 6.55 -9.61
N LYS A 7 -11.70 7.34 -10.60
CA LYS A 7 -11.00 6.80 -11.78
C LYS A 7 -9.69 6.10 -11.39
N TYR A 8 -8.95 6.65 -10.42
CA TYR A 8 -7.74 6.01 -9.91
C TYR A 8 -8.03 4.67 -9.23
N GLN A 9 -9.12 4.58 -8.45
CA GLN A 9 -9.55 3.34 -7.82
C GLN A 9 -9.74 2.22 -8.86
N GLU A 10 -10.49 2.50 -9.93
CA GLU A 10 -10.79 1.54 -11.00
C GLU A 10 -9.53 1.08 -11.78
N GLN A 11 -8.51 1.92 -11.87
CA GLN A 11 -7.33 1.66 -12.72
C GLN A 11 -6.16 1.02 -11.95
N GLU A 12 -5.92 1.45 -10.72
CA GLU A 12 -4.67 1.15 -9.98
C GLU A 12 -4.91 0.34 -8.71
N LEU A 13 -5.96 0.69 -7.95
CA LEU A 13 -6.23 0.01 -6.68
C LEU A 13 -6.68 -1.43 -6.92
N ASP A 14 -7.57 -1.65 -7.89
CA ASP A 14 -8.06 -2.99 -8.22
C ASP A 14 -6.91 -3.93 -8.60
N SER A 15 -5.90 -3.45 -9.32
CA SER A 15 -4.71 -4.22 -9.68
C SER A 15 -3.90 -4.69 -8.45
N VAL A 16 -3.71 -3.82 -7.46
CA VAL A 16 -3.01 -4.17 -6.21
C VAL A 16 -3.85 -5.13 -5.36
N LEU A 17 -5.16 -4.90 -5.29
CA LEU A 17 -6.08 -5.78 -4.55
C LEU A 17 -6.18 -7.17 -5.19
N GLU A 18 -6.16 -7.26 -6.52
CA GLU A 18 -6.07 -8.53 -7.25
C GLU A 18 -4.72 -9.21 -7.02
N MET A 19 -3.61 -8.47 -6.99
CA MET A 19 -2.30 -9.03 -6.66
C MET A 19 -2.32 -9.72 -5.30
N LEU A 20 -2.99 -9.11 -4.29
CA LEU A 20 -3.13 -9.70 -2.96
C LEU A 20 -3.96 -10.99 -2.96
N LYS A 21 -4.88 -11.19 -3.91
CA LYS A 21 -5.70 -12.40 -3.99
C LYS A 21 -4.93 -13.60 -4.52
N ALA A 22 -3.85 -13.39 -5.28
CA ALA A 22 -3.05 -14.45 -5.87
C ALA A 22 -2.54 -15.45 -4.83
N GLU A 23 -2.52 -16.74 -5.19
CA GLU A 23 -1.95 -17.79 -4.36
C GLU A 23 -0.42 -17.81 -4.47
N LYS A 24 0.24 -16.81 -3.87
CA LYS A 24 1.69 -16.79 -3.69
C LYS A 24 2.05 -16.95 -2.20
N PRO A 25 3.23 -17.51 -1.89
CA PRO A 25 3.76 -17.49 -0.54
C PRO A 25 3.82 -16.06 0.02
N PHE A 26 3.57 -15.92 1.31
CA PHE A 26 3.55 -14.61 1.99
C PHE A 26 4.79 -13.76 1.70
N ARG A 27 5.99 -14.35 1.80
CA ARG A 27 7.26 -13.65 1.54
C ARG A 27 7.39 -13.14 0.10
N GLU A 28 7.02 -13.96 -0.89
CA GLU A 28 7.09 -13.55 -2.30
C GLU A 28 6.12 -12.41 -2.62
N MET A 29 4.94 -12.43 -2.02
CA MET A 29 3.97 -11.35 -2.16
C MET A 29 4.43 -10.07 -1.45
N LEU A 30 5.07 -10.19 -0.28
CA LEU A 30 5.68 -9.08 0.44
C LEU A 30 6.79 -8.43 -0.39
N ASP A 31 7.67 -9.22 -1.02
CA ASP A 31 8.71 -8.70 -1.92
C ASP A 31 8.13 -8.02 -3.17
N SER A 32 7.01 -8.53 -3.66
CA SER A 32 6.26 -7.91 -4.78
C SER A 32 5.71 -6.53 -4.35
N LEU A 33 5.15 -6.42 -3.15
CA LEU A 33 4.68 -5.14 -2.59
C LEU A 33 5.82 -4.14 -2.38
N VAL A 34 6.97 -4.59 -1.86
CA VAL A 34 8.17 -3.75 -1.70
C VAL A 34 8.61 -3.21 -3.05
N SER A 35 8.68 -4.08 -4.05
CA SER A 35 9.09 -3.71 -5.41
C SER A 35 8.10 -2.74 -6.04
N PHE A 36 6.80 -2.97 -5.87
CA PHE A 36 5.76 -2.06 -6.35
C PHE A 36 5.85 -0.68 -5.70
N ALA A 37 5.92 -0.61 -4.38
CA ALA A 37 5.96 0.66 -3.63
C ALA A 37 7.22 1.50 -3.88
N THR A 38 8.31 0.85 -4.31
CA THR A 38 9.61 1.49 -4.55
C THR A 38 9.94 1.62 -6.03
N SER A 39 9.11 1.05 -6.91
CA SER A 39 9.25 1.23 -8.35
C SER A 39 9.07 2.71 -8.69
N VAL A 40 10.08 3.28 -9.34
CA VAL A 40 9.97 4.60 -9.94
C VAL A 40 9.59 4.37 -11.39
N SER A 41 8.40 4.84 -11.79
CA SER A 41 8.12 4.97 -13.21
C SER A 41 8.88 6.18 -13.73
N ASP A 42 10.04 5.94 -14.35
CA ASP A 42 10.84 6.96 -15.04
C ASP A 42 10.29 7.27 -16.45
N SER A 43 9.17 6.67 -16.85
CA SER A 43 8.51 7.04 -18.11
C SER A 43 7.95 8.46 -17.97
N GLN A 44 8.51 9.39 -18.75
CA GLN A 44 8.20 10.81 -18.80
C GLN A 44 6.68 11.07 -18.75
N GLY A 45 6.14 11.40 -17.57
CA GLY A 45 4.76 11.85 -17.41
C GLY A 45 3.92 11.16 -16.33
N ILE A 46 4.37 10.03 -15.75
CA ILE A 46 3.62 9.38 -14.65
C ILE A 46 4.00 10.04 -13.31
N PRO A 47 3.03 10.55 -12.52
CA PRO A 47 3.31 11.13 -11.22
C PRO A 47 4.01 10.12 -10.30
N LYS A 48 5.18 10.47 -9.76
CA LYS A 48 5.89 9.65 -8.78
C LYS A 48 5.06 9.46 -7.51
N GLY A 49 5.07 8.25 -6.96
CA GLY A 49 4.34 7.88 -5.73
C GLY A 49 2.86 7.54 -5.95
N CYS A 50 2.15 7.24 -4.87
CA CYS A 50 0.76 6.79 -4.90
C CYS A 50 -0.21 7.98 -4.73
N LEU A 51 -1.13 8.17 -5.68
CA LEU A 51 -2.12 9.28 -5.65
C LEU A 51 -2.99 9.22 -4.39
N LEU A 52 -3.43 8.03 -4.00
CA LEU A 52 -4.22 7.83 -2.77
C LEU A 52 -3.47 8.38 -1.55
N ILE A 53 -2.17 8.11 -1.44
CA ILE A 53 -1.35 8.56 -0.31
C ILE A 53 -1.22 10.09 -0.30
N LYS A 54 -0.94 10.71 -1.45
CA LYS A 54 -0.91 12.19 -1.57
C LYS A 54 -2.23 12.83 -1.15
N MET A 55 -3.34 12.22 -1.53
CA MET A 55 -4.67 12.70 -1.16
C MET A 55 -4.97 12.50 0.33
N ARG A 56 -4.49 11.40 0.94
CA ARG A 56 -4.56 11.18 2.39
C ARG A 56 -3.76 12.23 3.16
N GLU A 57 -2.54 12.54 2.73
CA GLU A 57 -1.71 13.60 3.35
C GLU A 57 -2.37 14.98 3.22
N SER A 58 -3.04 15.23 2.10
CA SER A 58 -3.77 16.48 1.84
C SER A 58 -5.19 16.50 2.41
N ARG A 59 -5.61 15.49 3.20
CA ARG A 59 -7.01 15.26 3.60
C ARG A 59 -7.70 16.49 4.21
N MET A 60 -6.96 17.31 4.97
CA MET A 60 -7.50 18.54 5.60
C MET A 60 -7.93 19.61 4.59
N HIS A 61 -7.39 19.58 3.37
CA HIS A 61 -7.69 20.52 2.29
C HIS A 61 -8.73 20.00 1.29
N LEU A 62 -9.31 18.82 1.55
CA LEU A 62 -10.26 18.17 0.64
C LEU A 62 -11.70 18.31 1.12
N GLY A 63 -12.62 18.50 0.17
CA GLY A 63 -14.04 18.51 0.44
C GLY A 63 -14.56 17.16 0.96
N GLU A 64 -15.63 17.19 1.74
CA GLU A 64 -16.21 16.04 2.45
C GLU A 64 -16.39 14.79 1.56
N ALA A 65 -17.00 14.96 0.39
CA ALA A 65 -17.26 13.85 -0.53
C ALA A 65 -15.97 13.18 -1.07
N THR A 66 -14.85 13.91 -1.11
CA THR A 66 -13.55 13.33 -1.50
C THR A 66 -12.92 12.60 -0.32
N ARG A 67 -13.02 13.15 0.90
CA ARG A 67 -12.54 12.49 2.13
C ARG A 67 -13.25 11.16 2.38
N ALA A 68 -14.58 11.14 2.23
CA ALA A 68 -15.36 9.90 2.35
C ALA A 68 -14.91 8.81 1.36
N GLN A 69 -14.58 9.20 0.12
CA GLN A 69 -14.06 8.25 -0.88
C GLN A 69 -12.68 7.70 -0.50
N ILE A 70 -11.80 8.56 0.03
CA ILE A 70 -10.47 8.14 0.51
C ILE A 70 -10.61 7.15 1.66
N ASP A 71 -11.48 7.46 2.63
CA ASP A 71 -11.71 6.60 3.80
C ASP A 71 -12.26 5.22 3.36
N PHE A 72 -13.20 5.20 2.41
CA PHE A 72 -13.73 3.96 1.81
C PHE A 72 -12.65 3.13 1.10
N ILE A 73 -11.77 3.77 0.32
CA ILE A 73 -10.65 3.09 -0.33
C ILE A 73 -9.67 2.52 0.69
N GLN A 74 -9.36 3.27 1.74
CA GLN A 74 -8.45 2.83 2.81
C GLN A 74 -9.03 1.62 3.55
N GLU A 75 -10.33 1.61 3.85
CA GLU A 75 -10.99 0.48 4.48
C GLU A 75 -10.93 -0.80 3.63
N GLN A 76 -11.10 -0.67 2.32
CA GLN A 76 -10.94 -1.79 1.38
C GLN A 76 -9.51 -2.34 1.39
N ALA A 77 -8.51 -1.47 1.35
CA ALA A 77 -7.10 -1.87 1.40
C ALA A 77 -6.76 -2.60 2.71
N LEU A 78 -7.16 -2.03 3.86
CA LEU A 78 -6.97 -2.65 5.17
C LEU A 78 -7.67 -4.01 5.28
N THR A 79 -8.88 -4.13 4.73
CA THR A 79 -9.61 -5.40 4.67
C THR A 79 -8.87 -6.43 3.84
N ALA A 80 -8.31 -6.04 2.69
CA ALA A 80 -7.56 -6.94 1.82
C ALA A 80 -6.24 -7.39 2.47
N TYR A 81 -5.47 -6.48 3.07
CA TYR A 81 -4.27 -6.83 3.83
C TYR A 81 -4.58 -7.76 4.99
N ARG A 82 -5.66 -7.50 5.75
CA ARG A 82 -6.07 -8.36 6.86
C ARG A 82 -6.38 -9.78 6.38
N LYS A 83 -7.20 -9.93 5.32
CA LYS A 83 -7.52 -11.24 4.72
C LYS A 83 -6.28 -11.96 4.19
N TRP A 84 -5.33 -11.20 3.63
CA TRP A 84 -4.07 -11.77 3.17
C TRP A 84 -3.22 -12.31 4.34
N VAL A 85 -3.08 -11.53 5.42
CA VAL A 85 -2.37 -11.97 6.63
C VAL A 85 -3.05 -13.17 7.29
N GLU A 86 -4.38 -13.19 7.36
CA GLU A 86 -5.14 -14.34 7.88
C GLU A 86 -4.87 -15.62 7.08
N ARG A 87 -4.85 -15.53 5.74
CA ARG A 87 -4.50 -16.66 4.87
C ARG A 87 -3.05 -17.12 5.09
N ALA A 88 -2.10 -16.19 5.21
CA ALA A 88 -0.70 -16.51 5.48
C ALA A 88 -0.52 -17.22 6.83
N LYS A 89 -1.21 -16.76 7.88
CA LYS A 89 -1.24 -17.42 9.19
C LYS A 89 -1.83 -18.82 9.13
N ALA A 90 -2.95 -19.00 8.42
CA ALA A 90 -3.57 -20.32 8.24
C ALA A 90 -2.63 -21.31 7.53
N LYS A 91 -1.68 -20.82 6.73
CA LYS A 91 -0.63 -21.61 6.06
C LYS A 91 0.68 -21.70 6.88
N CYS A 92 0.73 -21.15 8.09
CA CYS A 92 1.95 -21.04 8.91
C CYS A 92 3.10 -20.26 8.24
N GLU A 93 2.79 -19.34 7.32
CA GLU A 93 3.78 -18.53 6.58
C GLU A 93 4.04 -17.15 7.23
N PHE A 94 3.33 -16.83 8.30
CA PHE A 94 3.43 -15.57 9.03
C PHE A 94 3.87 -15.84 10.46
N SER A 95 5.06 -15.38 10.84
CA SER A 95 5.70 -15.77 12.11
C SER A 95 5.60 -14.71 13.21
N ALA A 96 5.29 -13.46 12.84
CA ALA A 96 5.14 -12.36 13.78
C ALA A 96 4.02 -12.61 14.81
N ASP A 97 4.32 -12.32 16.07
CA ASP A 97 3.32 -12.24 17.14
C ASP A 97 2.52 -10.93 17.05
N MET A 98 1.65 -10.86 16.05
CA MET A 98 0.81 -9.71 15.76
C MET A 98 -0.61 -10.17 15.44
N SER A 99 -1.63 -9.42 15.85
CA SER A 99 -2.99 -9.65 15.35
C SER A 99 -3.05 -9.35 13.84
N SER A 100 -3.97 -9.98 13.11
CA SER A 100 -4.09 -9.74 11.66
C SER A 100 -4.55 -8.30 11.35
N GLU A 101 -5.28 -7.69 12.29
CA GLU A 101 -5.64 -6.28 12.25
C GLU A 101 -4.43 -5.36 12.45
N PHE A 102 -3.58 -5.63 13.44
CA PHE A 102 -2.39 -4.82 13.65
C PHE A 102 -1.41 -4.94 12.49
N ALA A 103 -1.22 -6.17 11.98
CA ALA A 103 -0.37 -6.41 10.81
C ALA A 103 -0.89 -5.67 9.55
N SER A 104 -2.20 -5.61 9.31
CA SER A 104 -2.74 -4.90 8.15
C SER A 104 -2.52 -3.38 8.24
N ILE A 105 -2.70 -2.80 9.43
CA ILE A 105 -2.41 -1.39 9.70
C ILE A 105 -0.91 -1.12 9.53
N TYR A 106 -0.05 -2.00 10.04
CA TYR A 106 1.39 -1.88 9.91
C TYR A 106 1.82 -1.91 8.44
N ILE A 107 1.32 -2.86 7.65
CA ILE A 107 1.59 -2.95 6.21
C ILE A 107 1.18 -1.67 5.48
N ASP A 108 -0.05 -1.18 5.71
CA ASP A 108 -0.52 0.08 5.11
C ASP A 108 0.39 1.25 5.49
N ALA A 109 0.77 1.36 6.76
CA ALA A 109 1.63 2.45 7.25
C ALA A 109 3.02 2.44 6.59
N GLN A 110 3.67 1.27 6.50
CA GLN A 110 5.00 1.17 5.90
C GLN A 110 4.97 1.44 4.38
N LEU A 111 3.99 0.91 3.66
CA LEU A 111 3.81 1.17 2.23
C LEU A 111 3.47 2.64 1.96
N SER A 112 2.60 3.23 2.78
CA SER A 112 2.25 4.65 2.70
C SER A 112 3.48 5.53 2.90
N ASN A 113 4.27 5.26 3.93
CA ASN A 113 5.50 5.99 4.19
C ASN A 113 6.52 5.87 3.05
N ALA A 114 6.68 4.67 2.48
CA ALA A 114 7.55 4.46 1.32
C ALA A 114 7.07 5.29 0.12
N ALA A 115 5.78 5.21 -0.22
CA ALA A 115 5.19 5.98 -1.33
C ALA A 115 5.34 7.50 -1.13
N SER A 116 5.18 8.00 0.09
CA SER A 116 5.39 9.41 0.42
C SER A 116 6.85 9.84 0.25
N GLN A 117 7.81 9.01 0.67
CA GLN A 117 9.24 9.29 0.45
C GLN A 117 9.58 9.35 -1.04
N ILE A 118 9.11 8.38 -1.83
CA ILE A 118 9.28 8.40 -3.30
C ILE A 118 8.66 9.66 -3.91
N SER A 119 7.49 10.08 -3.43
CA SER A 119 6.85 11.32 -3.88
C SER A 119 7.65 12.58 -3.54
N ARG A 120 8.41 12.58 -2.45
CA ARG A 120 9.30 13.69 -2.07
C ARG A 120 10.61 13.70 -2.85
N GLY A 121 10.89 12.65 -3.62
CA GLY A 121 12.12 12.51 -4.41
C GLY A 121 13.28 11.90 -3.64
N GLU A 122 13.02 11.23 -2.52
CA GLU A 122 14.02 10.47 -1.78
C GLU A 122 14.59 9.32 -2.65
N ASP A 123 15.83 8.90 -2.36
CA ASP A 123 16.49 7.81 -3.09
C ASP A 123 15.68 6.50 -2.95
N PRO A 124 15.13 5.95 -4.06
CA PRO A 124 14.35 4.72 -4.03
C PRO A 124 15.10 3.52 -3.44
N GLN A 125 16.43 3.47 -3.58
CA GLN A 125 17.23 2.39 -3.01
C GLN A 125 17.30 2.48 -1.48
N ILE A 126 17.34 3.69 -0.92
CA ILE A 126 17.28 3.90 0.52
C ILE A 126 15.88 3.60 1.04
N VAL A 127 14.83 4.09 0.36
CA VAL A 127 13.43 3.81 0.72
C VAL A 127 13.16 2.30 0.71
N LYS A 128 13.66 1.59 -0.31
CA LYS A 128 13.56 0.12 -0.39
C LYS A 128 14.24 -0.57 0.78
N LYS A 129 15.46 -0.17 1.15
CA LYS A 129 16.16 -0.73 2.32
C LYS A 129 15.38 -0.49 3.60
N MET A 130 14.84 0.71 3.82
CA MET A 130 14.03 1.01 4.99
C MET A 130 12.77 0.14 5.05
N LEU A 131 12.09 -0.03 3.92
CA LEU A 131 10.88 -0.85 3.84
C LEU A 131 11.18 -2.34 4.09
N LEU A 132 12.29 -2.85 3.57
CA LEU A 132 12.77 -4.22 3.85
C LEU A 132 13.05 -4.43 5.35
N VAL A 133 13.69 -3.44 6.00
CA VAL A 133 13.92 -3.49 7.45
C VAL A 133 12.60 -3.48 8.21
N ALA A 134 11.65 -2.60 7.84
CA ALA A 134 10.34 -2.56 8.47
C ALA A 134 9.61 -3.91 8.35
N PHE A 135 9.71 -4.59 7.21
CA PHE A 135 9.09 -5.89 6.99
C PHE A 135 9.87 -7.11 7.50
N SER A 136 11.06 -6.91 8.07
CA SER A 136 11.83 -7.99 8.70
C SER A 136 11.18 -8.56 9.97
N VAL A 137 10.19 -7.85 10.54
CA VAL A 137 9.45 -8.28 11.73
C VAL A 137 8.45 -9.41 11.47
N PHE A 138 8.12 -9.68 10.20
CA PHE A 138 7.16 -10.73 9.82
C PHE A 138 7.79 -12.12 9.71
#